data_AF-A0A448ZHZ1-F1
#
_entry.id   AF-A0A448ZHZ1-F1
#
_cell.length_a   1.000
_cell.length_b   1.000
_cell.length_c   1.000
_cell.angle_alpha   90.00
_cell.angle_beta   90.00
_cell.angle_gamma   90.00
#
_symmetry.space_group_name_H-M   'P 1'
#
loop_
_entity.id
_entity.type
_entity.pdbx_description
1 polymer ?
#
loop_
_entity_poly.entity_id
_entity_poly.type
_entity_poly.pdbx_seq_one_letter_code
_entity_poly.pdbx_strand_id
1 'polypeptide(L)'
;MSRTMKPEELIRALAFVANPEELIKPDPSVVTPKIRDDSIGDGFRATVAKGLGKILSANALDLYGIEEHEEEDPGEAGEDPGEAGGDPLPETETTGAGGLASSMKLGSSQAPSSRRLKRQTSEVCFGTVEVRKYPITIGSNPSVSRGVPTTIEWDHLKGETETKHINAYERDRPNEERKRGDDLVLDSITRARMLKNLGYTKPELMEAMREVNESRRN
;
A
#
# COMPACT_ATOMS: atom_id res chain seq x y z
N MET A 1 -23.27 28.75 24.27
CA MET A 1 -22.90 28.60 25.70
C MET A 1 -21.86 27.49 25.80
N SER A 2 -20.57 27.82 25.76
CA SER A 2 -19.48 26.84 25.81
C SER A 2 -19.19 26.49 27.26
N ARG A 3 -19.41 25.22 27.65
CA ARG A 3 -18.99 24.72 28.96
C ARG A 3 -17.51 24.38 28.89
N THR A 4 -16.67 25.20 29.52
CA THR A 4 -15.26 24.88 29.73
C THR A 4 -15.17 23.82 30.82
N MET A 5 -14.76 22.61 30.42
CA MET A 5 -14.55 21.49 31.33
C MET A 5 -13.34 21.79 32.24
N LYS A 6 -13.45 21.48 33.53
CA LYS A 6 -12.38 21.77 34.48
C LYS A 6 -11.21 20.81 34.25
N PRO A 7 -9.94 21.25 34.42
CA PRO A 7 -8.75 20.42 34.17
C PRO A 7 -8.79 19.08 34.93
N GLU A 8 -9.39 19.07 36.11
CA GLU A 8 -9.52 17.88 36.97
C GLU A 8 -10.45 16.80 36.38
N GLU A 9 -11.46 17.20 35.60
CA GLU A 9 -12.35 16.25 34.92
C GLU A 9 -11.66 15.61 33.70
N LEU A 10 -10.74 16.32 33.07
CA LEU A 10 -9.92 15.82 31.97
C LEU A 10 -8.96 14.71 32.43
N ILE A 11 -8.39 14.85 33.63
CA ILE A 11 -7.51 13.84 34.24
C ILE A 11 -8.30 12.57 34.61
N ARG A 12 -9.53 12.71 35.11
CA ARG A 12 -10.41 11.55 35.39
C ARG A 12 -10.89 10.84 34.13
N ALA A 13 -11.16 11.57 33.05
CA ALA A 13 -11.54 10.98 31.77
C ALA A 13 -10.39 10.18 31.13
N LEU A 14 -9.14 10.65 31.28
CA LEU A 14 -7.95 9.95 30.81
C LEU A 14 -7.63 8.69 31.64
N ALA A 15 -7.87 8.71 32.96
CA ALA A 15 -7.63 7.55 33.82
C ALA A 15 -8.60 6.38 33.58
N PHE A 16 -9.81 6.63 33.04
CA PHE A 16 -10.79 5.58 32.73
C PHE A 16 -10.39 4.72 31.52
N VAL A 17 -9.49 5.20 30.66
CA VAL A 17 -9.07 4.49 29.44
C VAL A 17 -7.87 3.56 29.69
N ALA A 18 -7.22 3.64 30.85
CA ALA A 18 -5.96 2.96 31.15
C ALA A 18 -6.08 1.88 32.23
N ASN A 19 -7.09 0.99 32.14
CA ASN A 19 -7.12 -0.22 32.96
C ASN A 19 -6.84 -1.47 32.09
N PRO A 20 -5.56 -1.77 31.79
CA PRO A 20 -5.16 -2.87 30.92
C PRO A 20 -5.35 -4.27 31.53
N GLU A 21 -5.75 -4.39 32.80
CA GLU A 21 -5.91 -5.70 33.46
C GLU A 21 -7.27 -6.38 33.24
N GLU A 22 -8.25 -5.71 32.62
CA GLU A 22 -9.54 -6.36 32.29
C GLU A 22 -9.61 -6.97 30.88
N LEU A 23 -8.54 -6.87 30.08
CA LEU A 23 -8.54 -7.44 28.74
C LEU A 23 -8.00 -8.89 28.73
N ILE A 24 -8.97 -9.81 28.71
CA ILE A 24 -8.87 -11.22 28.28
C ILE A 24 -8.23 -12.16 29.32
N LYS A 25 -9.08 -12.66 30.22
CA LYS A 25 -8.83 -13.97 30.83
C LYS A 25 -9.16 -15.02 29.75
N PRO A 26 -8.21 -15.91 29.38
CA PRO A 26 -8.50 -16.97 28.43
C PRO A 26 -9.62 -17.86 28.97
N ASP A 27 -10.59 -18.16 28.13
CA ASP A 27 -11.73 -19.01 28.46
C ASP A 27 -11.22 -20.40 28.88
N PRO A 28 -11.48 -20.87 30.12
CA PRO A 28 -10.97 -22.15 30.62
C PRO A 28 -11.57 -23.37 29.88
N SER A 29 -12.51 -23.16 28.95
CA SER A 29 -13.08 -24.22 28.11
C SER A 29 -12.29 -24.53 26.84
N VAL A 30 -11.26 -23.74 26.49
CA VAL A 30 -10.41 -24.01 25.32
C VAL A 30 -9.38 -25.08 25.65
N VAL A 31 -9.76 -26.33 25.37
CA VAL A 31 -8.86 -27.50 25.40
C VAL A 31 -7.83 -27.35 24.29
N THR A 32 -6.63 -26.87 24.62
CA THR A 32 -5.49 -26.94 23.70
C THR A 32 -5.12 -28.41 23.50
N PRO A 33 -5.09 -28.93 22.26
CA PRO A 33 -4.65 -30.30 22.02
C PRO A 33 -3.20 -30.44 22.45
N LYS A 34 -2.94 -31.35 23.42
CA LYS A 34 -1.59 -31.81 23.75
C LYS A 34 -1.00 -32.48 22.53
N ILE A 35 -0.13 -31.76 21.82
CA ILE A 35 0.76 -32.36 20.82
C ILE A 35 1.66 -33.32 21.59
N ARG A 36 1.53 -34.61 21.28
CA ARG A 36 2.38 -35.66 21.83
C ARG A 36 3.65 -35.71 20.98
N ASP A 37 4.78 -35.34 21.58
CA ASP A 37 6.12 -35.49 21.03
C ASP A 37 6.58 -36.95 21.08
N ASP A 38 5.87 -37.84 20.41
CA ASP A 38 6.28 -39.24 20.28
C ASP A 38 6.54 -39.60 18.80
N SER A 39 7.82 -39.81 18.49
CA SER A 39 8.36 -40.58 17.35
C SER A 39 8.41 -39.91 15.97
N ILE A 40 9.45 -39.12 15.73
CA ILE A 40 10.06 -39.08 14.39
C ILE A 40 11.12 -40.17 14.37
N GLY A 41 10.68 -41.35 13.95
CA GLY A 41 11.54 -42.47 13.61
C GLY A 41 12.29 -42.17 12.31
N ASP A 42 13.60 -42.26 12.39
CA ASP A 42 14.54 -42.19 11.29
C ASP A 42 14.34 -43.41 10.37
N GLY A 43 13.74 -43.21 9.19
CA GLY A 43 13.32 -44.33 8.35
C GLY A 43 12.88 -43.96 6.94
N PHE A 44 13.87 -43.85 6.03
CA PHE A 44 13.78 -44.28 4.62
C PHE A 44 12.66 -43.63 3.77
N ARG A 45 12.92 -42.55 3.02
CA ARG A 45 13.61 -42.56 1.71
C ARG A 45 13.54 -43.90 0.95
N ALA A 46 12.50 -44.09 0.14
CA ALA A 46 12.59 -44.56 -1.26
C ALA A 46 11.19 -44.81 -1.86
N THR A 47 11.05 -44.51 -3.17
CA THR A 47 9.91 -44.83 -4.05
C THR A 47 8.73 -43.85 -3.86
N VAL A 48 8.41 -42.92 -4.76
CA VAL A 48 8.01 -43.14 -6.16
C VAL A 48 8.39 -41.89 -6.99
N ALA A 49 9.41 -42.02 -7.82
CA ALA A 49 9.63 -41.15 -8.97
C ALA A 49 9.24 -41.94 -10.22
N LYS A 50 8.09 -41.59 -10.82
CA LYS A 50 7.77 -41.71 -12.25
C LYS A 50 6.29 -41.36 -12.46
N GLY A 51 6.05 -40.17 -13.01
CA GLY A 51 4.77 -39.84 -13.66
C GLY A 51 4.00 -38.66 -13.08
N LEU A 52 4.60 -37.46 -13.05
CA LEU A 52 3.88 -36.18 -13.07
C LEU A 52 4.83 -35.14 -13.67
N GLY A 53 5.02 -35.22 -14.99
CA GLY A 53 5.75 -34.23 -15.74
C GLY A 53 4.91 -32.96 -15.83
N LYS A 54 5.43 -31.88 -15.23
CA LYS A 54 4.99 -30.48 -15.34
C LYS A 54 3.67 -30.17 -14.60
N ILE A 55 3.79 -29.40 -13.53
CA ILE A 55 2.99 -28.23 -13.09
C ILE A 55 3.19 -28.11 -11.58
N LEU A 56 4.41 -27.79 -11.15
CA LEU A 56 4.61 -27.07 -9.89
C LEU A 56 5.77 -26.13 -10.14
N SER A 57 5.48 -24.84 -10.14
CA SER A 57 6.42 -23.74 -9.95
C SER A 57 6.98 -23.78 -8.52
N ALA A 58 7.46 -24.95 -8.09
CA ALA A 58 7.61 -25.34 -6.69
C ALA A 58 8.58 -24.49 -5.86
N ASN A 59 9.32 -23.56 -6.45
CA ASN A 59 10.41 -22.84 -5.76
C ASN A 59 10.20 -21.33 -5.61
N ALA A 60 8.95 -20.86 -5.62
CA ALA A 60 8.62 -19.58 -4.95
C ALA A 60 7.68 -19.81 -3.75
N LEU A 61 7.38 -21.08 -3.46
CA LEU A 61 6.25 -21.58 -2.70
C LEU A 61 6.64 -22.24 -1.36
N ASP A 62 7.87 -22.01 -0.86
CA ASP A 62 8.23 -22.01 0.58
C ASP A 62 7.52 -20.85 1.33
N LEU A 63 6.24 -20.65 1.00
CA LEU A 63 5.37 -19.52 1.29
C LEU A 63 5.18 -19.36 2.81
N TYR A 64 5.73 -18.26 3.33
CA TYR A 64 5.50 -17.64 4.65
C TYR A 64 6.25 -18.23 5.86
N GLY A 65 7.34 -18.96 5.65
CA GLY A 65 8.37 -19.19 6.68
C GLY A 65 9.38 -18.04 6.68
N ILE A 66 9.03 -16.91 7.29
CA ILE A 66 10.03 -15.92 7.73
C ILE A 66 10.41 -16.36 9.15
N GLU A 67 11.35 -17.29 9.26
CA GLU A 67 12.23 -17.30 10.42
C GLU A 67 13.33 -16.30 10.07
N GLU A 68 13.36 -15.17 10.76
CA GLU A 68 14.50 -14.27 10.75
C GLU A 68 15.67 -15.07 11.30
N HIS A 69 16.53 -15.57 10.40
CA HIS A 69 17.83 -16.04 10.79
C HIS A 69 18.58 -14.78 11.22
N GLU A 70 18.76 -14.62 12.54
CA GLU A 70 19.65 -13.62 13.12
C GLU A 70 20.99 -13.71 12.34
N GLU A 71 21.31 -12.65 11.61
CA GLU A 71 22.66 -12.46 11.09
C GLU A 71 23.53 -12.20 12.32
N GLU A 72 24.18 -13.26 12.82
CA GLU A 72 25.35 -13.12 13.67
C GLU A 72 26.39 -12.33 12.88
N ASP A 73 26.52 -11.06 13.26
CA ASP A 73 27.51 -10.08 12.81
C ASP A 73 28.94 -10.66 12.95
N PRO A 74 29.60 -11.09 11.85
CA PRO A 74 30.98 -11.54 11.93
C PRO A 74 31.87 -10.30 11.84
N GLY A 75 32.16 -9.74 13.01
CA GLY A 75 33.46 -9.17 13.37
C GLY A 75 34.14 -8.27 12.33
N GLU A 76 33.98 -6.98 12.54
CA GLU A 76 35.05 -5.98 12.62
C GLU A 76 36.49 -6.46 12.25
N ALA A 77 36.90 -6.19 11.01
CA ALA A 77 38.29 -5.94 10.59
C ALA A 77 38.17 -5.15 9.27
N GLY A 78 38.47 -3.85 9.19
CA GLY A 78 39.74 -3.22 9.52
C GLY A 78 40.39 -2.78 8.20
N GLU A 79 40.74 -1.48 8.10
CA GLU A 79 41.60 -0.85 7.07
C GLU A 79 40.88 -0.54 5.72
N ASP A 80 40.97 0.61 5.05
CA ASP A 80 41.93 1.73 5.02
C ASP A 80 41.29 2.92 4.26
N PRO A 81 41.56 4.21 4.56
CA PRO A 81 40.97 5.35 3.88
C PRO A 81 41.79 5.76 2.64
N GLY A 82 41.28 5.40 1.45
CA GLY A 82 41.84 5.80 0.17
C GLY A 82 41.20 7.08 -0.39
N GLU A 83 41.87 8.21 -0.15
CA GLU A 83 41.81 9.46 -0.93
C GLU A 83 41.88 9.24 -2.46
N ALA A 84 40.99 9.89 -3.22
CA ALA A 84 41.28 10.59 -4.49
C ALA A 84 39.93 11.08 -5.08
N GLY A 85 39.73 12.40 -5.26
CA GLY A 85 39.93 13.05 -6.56
C GLY A 85 38.72 12.76 -7.47
N GLY A 86 37.74 13.65 -7.61
CA GLY A 86 37.87 14.87 -8.39
C GLY A 86 37.09 14.68 -9.70
N ASP A 87 36.03 15.46 -9.91
CA ASP A 87 35.79 16.21 -11.15
C ASP A 87 34.39 16.87 -11.15
N PRO A 88 34.31 18.21 -11.22
CA PRO A 88 33.04 18.92 -11.37
C PRO A 88 32.57 18.85 -12.83
N LEU A 89 31.38 18.30 -13.04
CA LEU A 89 30.72 18.32 -14.36
C LEU A 89 30.11 19.70 -14.65
N PRO A 90 30.18 20.16 -15.92
CA PRO A 90 29.90 21.54 -16.30
C PRO A 90 28.41 21.84 -16.45
N GLU A 91 28.03 23.04 -16.01
CA GLU A 91 26.75 23.67 -16.26
C GLU A 91 26.58 23.98 -17.75
N THR A 92 25.52 23.45 -18.37
CA THR A 92 25.11 23.88 -19.71
C THR A 92 23.93 24.83 -19.62
N GLU A 93 24.25 26.13 -19.60
CA GLU A 93 23.32 27.21 -19.86
C GLU A 93 22.76 27.08 -21.28
N THR A 94 21.47 26.78 -21.42
CA THR A 94 20.76 26.89 -22.70
C THR A 94 20.00 28.21 -22.72
N THR A 95 20.71 29.25 -23.17
CA THR A 95 20.17 30.56 -23.52
C THR A 95 19.62 30.49 -24.95
N GLY A 96 18.30 30.34 -25.09
CA GLY A 96 17.59 30.38 -26.37
C GLY A 96 16.83 31.68 -26.56
N ALA A 97 17.52 32.72 -27.00
CA ALA A 97 16.94 33.97 -27.50
C ALA A 97 16.64 33.84 -29.01
N GLY A 98 15.51 34.38 -29.48
CA GLY A 98 15.20 34.59 -30.90
C GLY A 98 13.78 34.13 -31.27
N GLY A 99 12.95 34.86 -32.01
CA GLY A 99 13.04 36.16 -32.67
C GLY A 99 11.60 36.70 -32.83
N LEU A 100 11.39 38.01 -32.83
CA LEU A 100 11.40 38.87 -34.03
C LEU A 100 10.55 38.32 -35.19
N ALA A 101 9.34 38.86 -35.36
CA ALA A 101 8.93 39.46 -36.64
C ALA A 101 7.51 40.04 -36.64
N SER A 102 7.46 41.33 -36.99
CA SER A 102 6.56 41.94 -37.98
C SER A 102 5.07 42.10 -37.68
N SER A 103 4.82 43.25 -37.05
CA SER A 103 3.77 44.22 -37.36
C SER A 103 3.46 44.34 -38.87
N MET A 104 2.24 44.01 -39.27
CA MET A 104 1.60 44.58 -40.47
C MET A 104 0.26 45.22 -40.08
N LYS A 105 0.24 46.56 -40.13
CA LYS A 105 -0.94 47.43 -39.97
C LYS A 105 -1.57 47.65 -41.34
N LEU A 106 -2.78 47.15 -41.57
CA LEU A 106 -3.64 47.62 -42.67
C LEU A 106 -5.12 47.58 -42.26
N GLY A 107 -5.82 48.69 -42.51
CA GLY A 107 -7.26 48.71 -42.72
C GLY A 107 -8.14 49.08 -41.52
N SER A 108 -8.24 50.38 -41.23
CA SER A 108 -9.30 50.95 -40.39
C SER A 108 -10.63 50.97 -41.15
N SER A 109 -11.43 49.91 -41.03
CA SER A 109 -12.87 49.96 -41.29
C SER A 109 -13.62 49.99 -39.96
N GLN A 110 -14.18 51.14 -39.63
CA GLN A 110 -15.04 51.32 -38.46
C GLN A 110 -16.38 50.60 -38.71
N ALA A 111 -16.39 49.30 -38.47
CA ALA A 111 -17.63 48.55 -38.26
C ALA A 111 -18.21 48.94 -36.90
N PRO A 112 -19.54 49.07 -36.77
CA PRO A 112 -20.18 49.40 -35.50
C PRO A 112 -19.76 48.37 -34.45
N SER A 113 -19.15 48.87 -33.38
CA SER A 113 -18.69 48.12 -32.21
C SER A 113 -19.85 47.30 -31.62
N SER A 114 -20.05 46.11 -32.19
CA SER A 114 -20.81 45.02 -31.59
C SER A 114 -20.22 44.82 -30.20
N ARG A 115 -20.96 45.26 -29.18
CA ARG A 115 -20.65 45.01 -27.77
C ARG A 115 -20.71 43.50 -27.60
N ARG A 116 -19.58 42.85 -27.87
CA ARG A 116 -19.34 41.43 -27.67
C ARG A 116 -19.55 41.22 -26.18
N LEU A 117 -20.75 40.78 -25.82
CA LEU A 117 -21.05 40.36 -24.46
C LEU A 117 -19.94 39.37 -24.10
N LYS A 118 -19.10 39.75 -23.12
CA LYS A 118 -18.04 38.87 -22.63
C LYS A 118 -18.75 37.57 -22.25
N ARG A 119 -18.52 36.52 -23.05
CA ARG A 119 -18.98 35.18 -22.72
C ARG A 119 -18.45 34.93 -21.31
N GLN A 120 -19.35 34.92 -20.34
CA GLN A 120 -19.01 34.48 -18.99
C GLN A 120 -18.68 33.01 -19.16
N THR A 121 -17.39 32.69 -19.15
CA THR A 121 -16.92 31.33 -19.12
C THR A 121 -17.15 30.86 -17.69
N SER A 122 -18.23 30.14 -17.46
CA SER A 122 -18.44 29.45 -16.19
C SER A 122 -17.35 28.38 -16.08
N GLU A 123 -16.44 28.55 -15.13
CA GLU A 123 -15.43 27.54 -14.80
C GLU A 123 -15.98 26.62 -13.70
N VAL A 124 -15.76 25.33 -13.86
CA VAL A 124 -16.13 24.33 -12.85
C VAL A 124 -14.94 24.14 -11.93
N CYS A 125 -15.12 24.47 -10.66
CA CYS A 125 -14.11 24.28 -9.62
C CYS A 125 -14.58 23.24 -8.62
N PHE A 126 -13.65 22.43 -8.11
CA PHE A 126 -13.89 21.53 -6.99
C PHE A 126 -13.47 22.22 -5.69
N GLY A 127 -14.25 22.06 -4.61
CA GLY A 127 -13.95 22.68 -3.32
C GLY A 127 -13.27 21.73 -2.35
N THR A 128 -13.93 20.61 -2.05
CA THR A 128 -13.51 19.66 -1.01
C THR A 128 -13.44 18.25 -1.56
N VAL A 129 -12.50 17.48 -1.04
CA VAL A 129 -12.35 16.05 -1.29
C VAL A 129 -12.57 15.27 0.00
N GLU A 130 -13.15 14.08 -0.14
CA GLU A 130 -13.36 13.13 0.95
C GLU A 130 -12.50 11.90 0.66
N VAL A 131 -11.55 11.60 1.54
CA VAL A 131 -10.66 10.44 1.45
C VAL A 131 -11.20 9.35 2.35
N ARG A 132 -11.69 8.27 1.74
CA ARG A 132 -12.27 7.11 2.42
C ARG A 132 -11.27 5.97 2.47
N LYS A 133 -11.16 5.33 3.64
CA LYS A 133 -10.35 4.13 3.84
C LYS A 133 -11.22 2.91 3.96
N TYR A 134 -10.84 1.83 3.28
CA TYR A 134 -11.60 0.59 3.25
C TYR A 134 -10.75 -0.54 3.82
N PRO A 135 -11.33 -1.42 4.66
CA PRO A 135 -10.65 -2.64 5.10
C PRO A 135 -10.24 -3.51 3.92
N ILE A 136 -9.07 -4.11 4.03
CA ILE A 136 -8.56 -5.09 3.07
C ILE A 136 -8.90 -6.47 3.61
N THR A 137 -9.43 -7.33 2.74
CA THR A 137 -9.91 -8.68 3.08
C THR A 137 -9.52 -9.68 1.98
N ILE A 138 -9.69 -10.97 2.27
CA ILE A 138 -9.50 -12.04 1.30
C ILE A 138 -10.59 -11.94 0.22
N GLY A 139 -10.18 -11.92 -1.04
CA GLY A 139 -11.11 -11.85 -2.18
C GLY A 139 -11.40 -13.21 -2.82
N SER A 140 -12.22 -13.20 -3.87
CA SER A 140 -12.57 -14.39 -4.67
C SER A 140 -12.33 -14.22 -6.17
N ASN A 141 -11.60 -13.18 -6.58
CA ASN A 141 -11.39 -12.86 -7.99
C ASN A 141 -10.47 -13.90 -8.68
N PRO A 142 -10.97 -14.67 -9.67
CA PRO A 142 -10.16 -15.67 -10.36
C PRO A 142 -9.15 -15.07 -11.34
N SER A 143 -9.17 -13.76 -11.60
CA SER A 143 -8.26 -13.10 -12.56
C SER A 143 -6.86 -12.81 -11.98
N VAL A 144 -6.60 -13.16 -10.71
CA VAL A 144 -5.32 -12.85 -10.05
C VAL A 144 -4.17 -13.73 -10.53
N SER A 145 -3.19 -13.19 -11.27
CA SER A 145 -2.13 -13.99 -11.91
C SER A 145 -1.53 -15.09 -11.02
N ARG A 146 -1.13 -14.77 -9.79
CA ARG A 146 -0.76 -15.74 -8.74
C ARG A 146 -1.10 -15.25 -7.32
N GLY A 147 -1.09 -16.18 -6.36
CA GLY A 147 -1.16 -15.89 -4.93
C GLY A 147 -2.57 -15.63 -4.43
N VAL A 148 -2.67 -15.13 -3.20
CA VAL A 148 -3.96 -14.88 -2.56
C VAL A 148 -4.67 -13.69 -3.22
N PRO A 149 -5.93 -13.84 -3.62
CA PRO A 149 -6.75 -12.71 -4.02
C PRO A 149 -7.00 -11.77 -2.84
N THR A 150 -6.79 -10.47 -3.03
CA THR A 150 -7.19 -9.44 -2.06
C THR A 150 -8.33 -8.63 -2.62
N THR A 151 -9.27 -8.24 -1.78
CA THR A 151 -10.32 -7.27 -2.11
C THR A 151 -10.45 -6.24 -1.00
N ILE A 152 -11.28 -5.23 -1.24
CA ILE A 152 -11.72 -4.29 -0.22
C ILE A 152 -13.18 -4.57 0.16
N GLU A 153 -13.53 -4.26 1.40
CA GLU A 153 -14.92 -4.30 1.87
C GLU A 153 -15.77 -3.16 1.27
N TRP A 154 -17.09 -3.31 1.32
CA TRP A 154 -18.03 -2.28 0.84
C TRP A 154 -18.15 -1.09 1.78
N ASP A 155 -18.02 -1.34 3.08
CA ASP A 155 -18.13 -0.32 4.11
C ASP A 155 -16.77 0.29 4.42
N HIS A 156 -16.68 1.62 4.32
CA HIS A 156 -15.49 2.35 4.69
C HIS A 156 -15.42 2.54 6.21
N LEU A 157 -14.20 2.73 6.71
CA LEU A 157 -13.92 3.05 8.11
C LEU A 157 -14.34 4.50 8.39
N LYS A 158 -15.61 4.70 8.80
CA LYS A 158 -16.19 6.03 9.04
C LYS A 158 -15.37 6.91 9.99
N GLY A 159 -14.72 6.30 10.98
CA GLY A 159 -13.85 7.00 11.93
C GLY A 159 -12.53 7.50 11.35
N GLU A 160 -12.15 7.01 10.16
CA GLU A 160 -10.91 7.37 9.46
C GLU A 160 -11.14 8.13 8.16
N THR A 161 -12.39 8.51 7.86
CA THR A 161 -12.71 9.33 6.70
C THR A 161 -12.24 10.76 6.93
N GLU A 162 -11.43 11.28 6.01
CA GLU A 162 -10.88 12.63 6.08
C GLU A 162 -11.50 13.54 5.01
N THR A 163 -12.02 14.70 5.41
CA THR A 163 -12.48 15.72 4.48
C THR A 163 -11.48 16.87 4.44
N LYS A 164 -10.94 17.18 3.27
CA LYS A 164 -9.93 18.24 3.07
C LYS A 164 -10.31 19.15 1.91
N HIS A 165 -9.87 20.40 1.96
CA HIS A 165 -9.96 21.30 0.80
C HIS A 165 -9.02 20.81 -0.30
N ILE A 166 -9.43 20.89 -1.58
CA ILE A 166 -8.66 20.34 -2.71
C ILE A 166 -7.22 20.88 -2.75
N ASN A 167 -7.04 22.18 -2.53
CA ASN A 167 -5.70 22.79 -2.54
C ASN A 167 -4.80 22.29 -1.40
N ALA A 168 -5.38 21.92 -0.25
CA ALA A 168 -4.60 21.32 0.83
C ALA A 168 -4.20 19.90 0.48
N TYR A 169 -5.13 19.12 -0.08
CA TYR A 169 -4.86 17.76 -0.55
C TYR A 169 -3.74 17.71 -1.61
N GLU A 170 -3.78 18.58 -2.62
CA GLU A 170 -2.75 18.61 -3.68
C GLU A 170 -1.38 19.10 -3.17
N ARG A 171 -1.35 19.97 -2.15
CA ARG A 171 -0.08 20.43 -1.55
C ARG A 171 0.56 19.37 -0.66
N ASP A 172 -0.25 18.64 0.10
CA ASP A 172 0.24 17.62 1.04
C ASP A 172 0.55 16.30 0.33
N ARG A 173 0.14 16.17 -0.94
CA ARG A 173 0.47 15.01 -1.77
C ARG A 173 2.00 14.93 -1.89
N PRO A 174 2.62 13.80 -1.49
CA PRO A 174 4.05 13.64 -1.65
C PRO A 174 4.41 13.86 -3.11
N ASN A 175 5.48 14.60 -3.36
CA ASN A 175 5.93 15.03 -4.70
C ASN A 175 6.50 13.85 -5.52
N GLU A 176 6.08 12.63 -5.20
CA GLU A 176 6.34 11.43 -5.97
C GLU A 176 5.69 11.57 -7.33
N GLU A 177 6.45 11.26 -8.37
CA GLU A 177 5.92 11.19 -9.72
C GLU A 177 4.66 10.33 -9.75
N ARG A 178 3.71 10.71 -10.60
CA ARG A 178 2.46 9.97 -10.73
C ARG A 178 2.79 8.53 -11.13
N LYS A 179 2.56 7.60 -10.20
CA LYS A 179 2.68 6.14 -10.39
C LYS A 179 2.07 5.71 -11.72
N ARG A 180 2.77 4.84 -12.45
CA ARG A 180 2.35 4.36 -13.77
C ARG A 180 2.30 2.84 -13.80
N GLY A 181 1.35 2.30 -14.56
CA GLY A 181 1.31 0.88 -14.95
C GLY A 181 1.63 -0.07 -13.80
N ASP A 182 2.82 -0.64 -13.85
CA ASP A 182 3.32 -1.66 -12.92
C ASP A 182 3.42 -1.17 -11.47
N ASP A 183 3.61 0.14 -11.22
CA ASP A 183 3.60 0.74 -9.87
C ASP A 183 2.25 0.58 -9.16
N LEU A 184 1.18 0.35 -9.92
CA LEU A 184 -0.18 0.15 -9.43
C LEU A 184 -0.50 -1.34 -9.21
N VAL A 185 0.41 -2.24 -9.60
CA VAL A 185 0.23 -3.69 -9.46
C VAL A 185 0.84 -4.15 -8.14
N LEU A 186 0.00 -4.68 -7.25
CA LEU A 186 0.48 -5.29 -6.02
C LEU A 186 1.08 -6.67 -6.31
N ASP A 187 2.31 -6.91 -5.85
CA ASP A 187 2.90 -8.24 -5.86
C ASP A 187 2.15 -9.20 -4.92
N SER A 188 2.15 -10.47 -5.32
CA SER A 188 1.63 -11.60 -4.55
C SER A 188 2.16 -11.70 -3.11
N ILE A 189 3.46 -11.43 -2.89
CA ILE A 189 4.06 -11.48 -1.55
C ILE A 189 3.56 -10.31 -0.71
N THR A 190 3.52 -9.12 -1.30
CA THR A 190 2.97 -7.92 -0.66
C THR A 190 1.53 -8.13 -0.22
N ARG A 191 0.67 -8.65 -1.11
CA ARG A 191 -0.74 -8.95 -0.80
C ARG A 191 -0.89 -9.84 0.44
N ALA A 192 -0.15 -10.94 0.49
CA ALA A 192 -0.29 -11.87 1.59
C ALA A 192 0.37 -11.39 2.88
N ARG A 193 1.46 -10.61 2.80
CA ARG A 193 2.04 -9.94 3.97
C ARG A 193 1.02 -8.98 4.59
N MET A 194 0.31 -8.20 3.76
CA MET A 194 -0.75 -7.31 4.23
C MET A 194 -1.84 -8.08 4.97
N LEU A 195 -2.32 -9.19 4.41
CA LEU A 195 -3.34 -10.02 5.07
C LEU A 195 -2.82 -10.68 6.35
N LYS A 196 -1.59 -11.20 6.36
CA LYS A 196 -0.99 -11.78 7.58
C LYS A 196 -0.89 -10.74 8.70
N ASN A 197 -0.51 -9.51 8.38
CA ASN A 197 -0.44 -8.40 9.34
C ASN A 197 -1.82 -8.00 9.89
N LEU A 198 -2.90 -8.30 9.16
CA LEU A 198 -4.28 -8.11 9.62
C LEU A 198 -4.79 -9.27 10.48
N GLY A 199 -3.98 -10.32 10.70
CA GLY A 199 -4.33 -11.47 11.54
C GLY A 199 -4.83 -12.69 10.78
N TYR A 200 -4.88 -12.66 9.45
CA TYR A 200 -5.24 -13.84 8.67
C TYR A 200 -4.19 -14.94 8.83
N THR A 201 -4.66 -16.15 9.10
CA THR A 201 -3.82 -17.32 9.32
C THR A 201 -3.37 -17.92 7.99
N LYS A 202 -2.20 -18.57 7.99
CA LYS A 202 -1.69 -19.29 6.81
C LYS A 202 -2.72 -20.27 6.18
N PRO A 203 -3.46 -21.11 6.93
CA PRO A 203 -4.44 -21.99 6.32
C PRO A 203 -5.58 -21.24 5.61
N GLU A 204 -6.06 -20.12 6.14
CA GLU A 204 -7.11 -19.31 5.49
C GLU A 204 -6.61 -18.74 4.15
N LEU A 205 -5.38 -18.25 4.10
CA LEU A 205 -4.78 -17.75 2.87
C LEU A 205 -4.63 -18.86 1.81
N MET A 206 -4.25 -20.06 2.24
CA MET A 206 -4.09 -21.23 1.36
C MET A 206 -5.45 -21.70 0.81
N GLU A 207 -6.47 -21.69 1.65
CA GLU A 207 -7.82 -22.07 1.25
C GLU A 207 -8.38 -21.12 0.20
N ALA A 208 -8.23 -19.81 0.40
CA ALA A 208 -8.65 -18.82 -0.59
C ALA A 208 -7.93 -18.97 -1.94
N MET A 209 -6.64 -19.30 -1.92
CA MET A 209 -5.90 -19.61 -3.15
C MET A 209 -6.44 -20.87 -3.83
N ARG A 210 -6.83 -21.89 -3.07
CA ARG A 210 -7.41 -23.13 -3.58
C ARG A 210 -8.74 -22.87 -4.27
N GLU A 211 -9.65 -22.14 -3.62
CA GLU A 211 -10.97 -21.78 -4.16
C GLU A 211 -10.89 -21.00 -5.48
N VAL A 212 -9.98 -20.02 -5.56
CA VAL A 212 -9.75 -19.27 -6.80
C VAL A 212 -9.21 -20.18 -7.91
N ASN A 213 -8.29 -21.09 -7.58
CA ASN A 213 -7.74 -22.01 -8.58
C ASN A 213 -8.77 -23.03 -9.06
N GLU A 214 -9.69 -23.45 -8.20
CA GLU A 214 -10.84 -24.28 -8.58
C GLU A 214 -11.79 -23.51 -9.52
N SER A 215 -12.07 -22.24 -9.20
CA SER A 215 -12.93 -21.37 -10.02
C SER A 215 -12.37 -21.08 -11.42
N ARG A 216 -11.07 -21.25 -11.63
CA ARG A 216 -10.42 -21.12 -12.95
C ARG A 216 -10.55 -22.34 -13.83
N ARG A 217 -10.80 -23.51 -13.22
CA ARG A 217 -10.86 -24.79 -13.93
C ARG A 217 -12.27 -25.07 -14.47
N ASN A 218 -13.29 -24.51 -13.79
CA ASN A 218 -14.69 -24.59 -14.19
C ASN A 218 -15.00 -23.55 -15.27
#